data_AF-A0A7S0TY03-F1
#
_entry.id   AF-A0A7S0TY03-F1
#
_cell.length_a   1.000
_cell.length_b   1.000
_cell.length_c   1.000
_cell.angle_alpha   90.00
_cell.angle_beta   90.00
_cell.angle_gamma   90.00
#
_symmetry.space_group_name_H-M   'P 1'
#
loop_
_entity.id
_entity.type
_entity.pdbx_description
1 polymer ?
#
loop_
_entity_poly.entity_id
_entity_poly.type
_entity_poly.pdbx_seq_one_letter_code
_entity_poly.pdbx_strand_id
1 'polypeptide(L)'
;MLAEAAMASQVVSAAAGPDFFSVFSAPPSCAEAGRLTADFVKKHASAGSQGKLAVVTSGGTLVPLEKNMVRFIDNFSTGSRGSKSVEWFLSEGYAVVFMQRKGSMKPFGQLEDLLIK
;
A
#
# COMPACT_ATOMS: atom_id res chain seq x y z
N MET A 1 14.90 -35.00 -6.53
CA MET A 1 15.69 -34.16 -5.61
C MET A 1 14.77 -33.07 -5.10
N LEU A 2 14.39 -33.20 -3.84
CA LEU A 2 13.41 -32.38 -3.14
C LEU A 2 14.05 -31.10 -2.61
N ALA A 3 13.25 -30.03 -2.64
CA ALA A 3 13.15 -28.94 -1.66
C ALA A 3 14.41 -28.16 -1.26
N GLU A 4 14.40 -26.85 -1.56
CA GLU A 4 14.93 -25.83 -0.64
C GLU A 4 14.22 -24.49 -0.89
N ALA A 5 12.95 -24.43 -0.51
CA ALA A 5 12.27 -23.16 -0.24
C ALA A 5 12.15 -23.03 1.27
N ALA A 6 13.25 -22.64 1.91
CA ALA A 6 13.30 -22.34 3.33
C ALA A 6 14.19 -21.12 3.53
N MET A 7 13.55 -19.97 3.75
CA MET A 7 14.03 -18.88 4.62
C MET A 7 12.98 -17.75 4.59
N ALA A 8 11.77 -18.04 5.07
CA ALA A 8 10.93 -17.00 5.65
C ALA A 8 11.28 -16.95 7.13
N SER A 9 12.20 -16.05 7.47
CA SER A 9 12.69 -15.80 8.81
C SER A 9 11.53 -15.56 9.79
N GLN A 10 11.47 -16.41 10.81
CA GLN A 10 10.58 -16.28 11.97
C GLN A 10 10.98 -15.07 12.81
N VAL A 11 10.12 -14.07 12.94
CA VAL A 11 9.90 -13.22 14.13
C VAL A 11 8.48 -12.66 13.94
N VAL A 12 7.46 -12.98 14.75
CA VAL A 12 7.16 -12.39 16.08
C VAL A 12 6.35 -13.41 16.89
N SER A 13 6.76 -13.68 18.13
CA SER A 13 5.90 -14.37 19.11
C SER A 13 4.64 -13.52 19.33
N ALA A 14 3.50 -14.02 18.88
CA ALA A 14 2.22 -13.34 19.05
C ALA A 14 1.96 -13.11 20.55
N ALA A 15 1.66 -11.87 20.92
CA ALA A 15 1.10 -11.55 22.23
C ALA A 15 -0.11 -12.45 22.51
N ALA A 16 -0.33 -12.82 23.77
CA ALA A 16 -1.36 -13.78 24.23
C ALA A 16 -2.84 -13.34 24.01
N GLY A 17 -3.09 -12.42 23.07
CA GLY A 17 -4.41 -11.94 22.67
C GLY A 17 -4.97 -12.67 21.44
N PRO A 18 -6.24 -12.41 21.11
CA PRO A 18 -6.86 -12.97 19.92
C PRO A 18 -6.15 -12.49 18.65
N ASP A 19 -6.16 -13.34 17.62
CA ASP A 19 -5.61 -13.01 16.30
C ASP A 19 -6.29 -11.75 15.73
N PHE A 20 -5.51 -10.81 15.20
CA PHE A 20 -6.02 -9.52 14.73
C PHE A 20 -7.15 -9.67 13.71
N PHE A 21 -6.99 -10.56 12.73
CA PHE A 21 -7.97 -10.75 11.65
C PHE A 21 -9.20 -11.55 12.09
N SER A 22 -9.13 -12.26 13.22
CA SER A 22 -10.31 -12.86 13.85
C SER A 22 -11.23 -11.84 14.53
N VAL A 23 -10.68 -10.69 14.95
CA VAL A 23 -11.41 -9.64 15.68
C VAL A 23 -11.89 -8.54 14.75
N PHE A 24 -11.09 -8.18 13.75
CA PHE A 24 -11.39 -7.09 12.82
C PHE A 24 -11.80 -7.63 11.45
N SER A 25 -13.05 -7.41 11.07
CA SER A 25 -13.55 -7.75 9.74
C SER A 25 -12.88 -6.90 8.66
N ALA A 26 -12.53 -7.51 7.53
CA ALA A 26 -12.02 -6.80 6.38
C ALA A 26 -13.01 -5.72 5.89
N PRO A 27 -12.53 -4.55 5.44
CA PRO A 27 -13.39 -3.54 4.82
C PRO A 27 -14.10 -4.12 3.58
N PRO A 28 -15.33 -3.68 3.25
CA PRO A 28 -16.07 -4.18 2.09
C PRO A 28 -15.31 -4.08 0.75
N SER A 29 -14.45 -3.07 0.61
CA SER A 29 -13.63 -2.85 -0.60
C SER A 29 -12.41 -3.76 -0.72
N CYS A 30 -12.07 -4.52 0.33
CA CYS A 30 -10.85 -5.30 0.37
C CYS A 30 -10.80 -6.40 -0.71
N ALA A 31 -11.92 -7.09 -0.93
CA ALA A 31 -12.02 -8.14 -1.95
C ALA A 31 -11.81 -7.59 -3.37
N GLU A 32 -12.43 -6.44 -3.68
CA GLU A 32 -12.27 -5.78 -4.98
C GLU A 32 -10.84 -5.25 -5.18
N ALA A 33 -10.28 -4.58 -4.17
CA ALA A 33 -8.91 -4.08 -4.21
C ALA A 33 -7.89 -5.23 -4.41
N GLY A 34 -8.11 -6.38 -3.76
CA GLY A 34 -7.31 -7.58 -3.95
C GLY A 34 -7.38 -8.10 -5.38
N ARG A 35 -8.59 -8.16 -5.97
CA ARG A 35 -8.77 -8.58 -7.37
C ARG A 35 -8.06 -7.65 -8.35
N LEU A 36 -8.29 -6.33 -8.23
CA LEU A 36 -7.66 -5.33 -9.11
C LEU A 36 -6.13 -5.37 -9.02
N THR A 37 -5.60 -5.55 -7.81
CA THR A 37 -4.16 -5.68 -7.58
C THR A 37 -3.62 -6.96 -8.23
N ALA A 38 -4.31 -8.09 -8.08
CA ALA A 38 -3.91 -9.36 -8.69
C ALA A 38 -3.92 -9.28 -10.23
N ASP A 39 -4.94 -8.66 -10.82
CA ASP A 39 -5.05 -8.46 -12.26
C ASP A 39 -3.94 -7.54 -12.78
N PHE A 40 -3.63 -6.45 -12.07
CA PHE A 40 -2.50 -5.56 -12.37
C PHE A 40 -1.17 -6.31 -12.33
N VAL A 41 -0.90 -7.07 -11.27
CA VAL A 41 0.35 -7.85 -11.12
C VAL A 41 0.49 -8.86 -12.26
N LYS A 42 -0.57 -9.62 -12.59
CA LYS A 42 -0.56 -10.58 -13.71
C LYS A 42 -0.25 -9.92 -15.05
N LYS A 43 -0.88 -8.77 -15.32
CA LYS A 43 -0.65 -7.98 -16.54
C LYS A 43 0.81 -7.58 -16.66
N HIS A 44 1.39 -7.04 -15.59
CA HIS A 44 2.76 -6.52 -15.60
C HIS A 44 3.85 -7.60 -15.49
N ALA A 45 3.55 -8.76 -14.88
CA ALA A 45 4.40 -9.94 -14.93
C ALA A 45 4.58 -10.49 -16.36
N SER A 46 3.55 -10.32 -17.21
CA SER A 46 3.50 -10.87 -18.57
C SER A 46 3.93 -9.86 -19.64
N ALA A 47 3.94 -8.56 -19.33
CA ALA A 47 4.12 -7.49 -20.31
C ALA A 47 5.09 -6.39 -19.83
N GLY A 48 6.19 -6.22 -20.57
CA GLY A 48 6.87 -4.94 -20.82
C GLY A 48 7.62 -4.24 -19.67
N SER A 49 7.35 -4.53 -18.40
CA SER A 49 7.98 -3.82 -17.25
C SER A 49 9.32 -4.42 -16.80
N GLN A 50 9.99 -5.18 -17.68
CA GLN A 50 11.15 -6.04 -17.32
C GLN A 50 10.91 -6.95 -16.09
N GLY A 51 9.64 -7.18 -15.72
CA GLY A 51 9.25 -7.90 -14.50
C GLY A 51 9.42 -7.11 -13.19
N LYS A 52 9.70 -5.80 -13.25
CA LYS A 52 9.93 -4.95 -12.06
C LYS A 52 8.62 -4.37 -11.54
N LEU A 53 8.25 -4.74 -10.31
CA LEU A 53 7.06 -4.25 -9.63
C LEU A 53 7.42 -3.68 -8.26
N ALA A 54 6.86 -2.52 -7.93
CA ALA A 54 6.98 -1.90 -6.62
C ALA A 54 5.60 -1.72 -5.99
N VAL A 55 5.50 -1.96 -4.68
CA VAL A 55 4.34 -1.59 -3.87
C VAL A 55 4.77 -0.46 -2.96
N VAL A 56 4.13 0.70 -3.11
CA VAL A 56 4.41 1.87 -2.29
C VAL A 56 3.20 2.17 -1.42
N THR A 57 3.39 2.14 -0.10
CA THR A 57 2.40 2.62 0.87
C THR A 57 2.72 4.06 1.27
N SER A 58 1.70 4.91 1.38
CA SER A 58 1.92 6.35 1.62
C SER A 58 0.82 7.01 2.44
N GLY A 59 1.20 8.07 3.16
CA GLY A 59 0.33 8.75 4.11
C GLY A 59 0.28 8.06 5.47
N GLY A 60 -0.56 8.60 6.35
CA GLY A 60 -0.75 8.12 7.72
C GLY A 60 -1.87 7.09 7.85
N THR A 61 -1.83 6.32 8.94
CA THR A 61 -2.97 5.50 9.38
C THR A 61 -3.69 6.19 10.52
N LEU A 62 -5.01 5.98 10.59
CA LEU A 62 -5.85 6.44 11.68
C LEU A 62 -6.31 5.24 12.50
N VAL A 63 -6.31 5.39 13.83
CA VAL A 63 -6.92 4.42 14.74
C VAL A 63 -8.09 5.09 15.46
N PRO A 64 -9.34 4.64 15.24
CA PRO A 64 -10.49 5.19 15.94
C PRO A 64 -10.47 4.82 17.43
N LEU A 65 -10.90 5.74 18.29
CA LEU A 65 -11.09 5.46 19.73
C LEU A 65 -12.53 5.05 20.07
N GLU A 66 -13.48 5.33 19.18
CA GLU A 66 -14.90 4.98 19.31
C GLU A 66 -15.48 4.47 17.99
N LYS A 67 -16.60 3.71 18.07
CA LYS A 67 -17.31 3.17 16.89
C LYS A 67 -17.71 4.26 15.89
N ASN A 68 -18.27 5.35 16.41
CA ASN A 68 -18.51 6.56 15.64
C ASN A 68 -17.27 7.44 15.79
N MET A 69 -16.38 7.39 14.80
CA MET A 69 -15.05 7.98 14.88
C MET A 69 -15.09 9.51 14.91
N VAL A 70 -15.25 10.07 16.12
CA VAL A 70 -15.11 11.50 16.39
C VAL A 70 -13.68 11.80 16.85
N ARG A 71 -13.08 10.91 17.64
CA ARG A 71 -11.69 11.00 18.10
C ARG A 71 -10.88 9.84 17.54
N PHE A 72 -9.63 10.13 17.21
CA PHE A 72 -8.73 9.16 16.61
C PHE A 72 -7.28 9.52 16.92
N ILE A 73 -6.41 8.52 16.88
CA ILE A 73 -4.95 8.69 16.88
C ILE A 73 -4.51 8.71 15.42
N ASP A 74 -3.70 9.70 15.04
CA ASP A 74 -3.18 9.87 13.68
C ASP A 74 -1.65 9.73 13.65
N ASN A 75 -1.15 8.83 12.81
CA ASN A 75 0.26 8.82 12.42
C ASN A 75 0.47 9.84 11.30
N PHE A 76 0.86 11.07 11.66
CA PHE A 76 1.00 12.15 10.69
C PHE A 76 1.98 11.83 9.56
N SER A 77 1.49 11.94 8.32
CA SER A 77 2.30 11.86 7.11
C SER A 77 1.54 12.51 5.95
N THR A 78 2.17 13.50 5.31
CA THR A 78 1.62 14.19 4.13
C THR A 78 1.65 13.32 2.86
N GLY A 79 2.38 12.20 2.89
CA GLY A 79 2.56 11.32 1.74
C GLY A 79 3.63 11.77 0.74
N SER A 80 4.39 12.85 1.03
CA SER A 80 5.37 13.42 0.09
C SER A 80 6.41 12.40 -0.39
N ARG A 81 6.96 11.62 0.55
CA ARG A 81 7.99 10.62 0.25
C ARG A 81 7.45 9.54 -0.66
N GLY A 82 6.31 8.93 -0.30
CA GLY A 82 5.69 7.89 -1.12
C GLY A 82 5.31 8.39 -2.51
N SER A 83 4.75 9.61 -2.61
CA SER A 83 4.44 10.25 -3.90
C SER A 83 5.67 10.37 -4.80
N LYS A 84 6.76 10.98 -4.30
CA LYS A 84 8.02 11.15 -5.06
C LYS A 84 8.69 9.82 -5.37
N SER A 85 8.60 8.85 -4.47
CA SER A 85 9.12 7.49 -4.72
C SER A 85 8.40 6.81 -5.88
N VAL A 86 7.09 6.99 -6.03
CA VAL A 86 6.36 6.45 -7.20
C VAL A 86 6.86 7.08 -8.49
N GLU A 87 7.05 8.41 -8.52
CA GLU A 87 7.56 9.12 -9.71
C GLU A 87 8.93 8.57 -10.13
N TRP A 88 9.82 8.33 -9.15
CA TRP A 88 11.12 7.70 -9.36
C TRP A 88 11.02 6.24 -9.85
N PHE A 89 10.15 5.42 -9.23
CA PHE A 89 9.98 4.04 -9.67
C PHE A 89 9.46 3.97 -11.11
N LEU A 90 8.53 4.86 -11.47
CA LEU A 90 8.03 4.96 -12.84
C LEU A 90 9.14 5.39 -13.82
N SER A 91 10.01 6.34 -13.46
CA SER A 91 11.14 6.72 -14.32
C SER A 91 12.16 5.60 -14.53
N GLU A 92 12.30 4.70 -13.54
CA GLU A 92 13.15 3.51 -13.60
C GLU A 92 12.45 2.28 -14.25
N GLY A 93 11.25 2.47 -14.81
CA GLY A 93 10.53 1.44 -15.57
C GLY A 93 9.75 0.42 -14.74
N TYR A 94 9.49 0.69 -13.45
CA TYR A 94 8.67 -0.19 -12.62
C TYR A 94 7.18 -0.01 -12.93
N ALA A 95 6.42 -1.10 -12.83
CA ALA A 95 4.99 -1.02 -12.56
C ALA A 95 4.76 -0.78 -11.07
N VAL A 96 3.96 0.21 -10.69
CA VAL A 96 3.81 0.62 -9.28
C VAL A 96 2.37 0.48 -8.80
N VAL A 97 2.17 -0.28 -7.73
CA VAL A 97 0.93 -0.28 -6.94
C VAL A 97 1.08 0.76 -5.83
N PHE A 98 0.27 1.81 -5.87
CA PHE A 98 0.32 2.90 -4.90
C PHE A 98 -0.90 2.87 -3.97
N MET A 99 -0.67 2.46 -2.72
CA MET A 99 -1.70 2.43 -1.67
C MET A 99 -1.51 3.64 -0.75
N GLN A 100 -2.45 4.57 -0.76
CA GLN A 100 -2.29 5.86 -0.09
C GLN A 100 -3.48 6.26 0.77
N ARG A 101 -3.22 6.99 1.86
CA ARG A 101 -4.26 7.63 2.68
C ARG A 101 -5.00 8.67 1.85
N LYS A 102 -6.33 8.57 1.78
CA LYS A 102 -7.17 9.60 1.12
C LYS A 102 -6.82 11.01 1.64
N GLY A 103 -6.59 11.94 0.71
CA GLY A 103 -6.19 13.32 1.02
C GLY A 103 -4.68 13.54 1.19
N SER A 104 -3.85 12.49 1.10
CA SER A 104 -2.39 12.64 1.02
C SER A 104 -1.93 12.98 -0.40
N MET A 105 -0.66 13.40 -0.54
CA MET A 105 -0.08 13.73 -1.84
C MET A 105 -0.13 12.55 -2.81
N LYS A 106 -0.49 12.86 -4.07
CA LYS A 106 -0.48 11.91 -5.19
C LYS A 106 0.72 12.18 -6.09
N PRO A 107 1.31 11.14 -6.72
CA PRO A 107 2.35 11.29 -7.73
C PRO A 107 1.92 12.29 -8.80
N PHE A 108 2.81 13.19 -9.18
CA PHE A 108 2.59 14.26 -10.17
C PHE A 108 1.54 15.33 -9.78
N GLY A 109 0.84 15.21 -8.64
CA GLY A 109 -0.19 16.16 -8.22
C GLY A 109 0.35 17.56 -7.91
N GLN A 110 1.63 17.68 -7.55
CA GLN A 110 2.29 18.98 -7.36
C GLN A 110 2.41 19.78 -8.67
N LEU A 111 2.44 19.09 -9.82
CA LEU A 111 2.49 19.72 -11.15
C LEU A 111 1.12 20.22 -11.58
N GLU A 112 0.03 19.53 -11.20
CA GLU A 112 -1.34 19.96 -11.48
C GLU A 112 -1.65 21.31 -10.81
N ASP A 113 -1.21 21.53 -9.58
CA ASP A 113 -1.40 22.80 -8.85
C ASP A 113 -0.60 23.99 -9.43
N LEU A 114 0.44 23.72 -10.23
CA LEU A 114 1.25 24.72 -10.91
C LEU A 114 0.72 25.07 -12.31
N LEU A 115 -0.06 24.18 -12.93
CA LEU A 115 -0.61 24.35 -14.29
C LEU A 115 -2.03 24.94 -14.30
N ILE A 116 -2.66 25.09 -13.14
CA ILE A 116 -4.02 25.63 -12.97
C ILE A 116 -4.00 27.02 -12.31
N LYS A 117 -2.84 27.67 -12.24
CA LYS A 117 -2.69 29.09 -11.87
C LYS A 117 -2.43 29.93 -13.11
#